data_AF-A0A1B7W5M8-F1
#
_entry.id   AF-A0A1B7W5M8-F1
#
_cell.length_a   1.000
_cell.length_b   1.000
_cell.length_c   1.000
_cell.angle_alpha   90.00
_cell.angle_beta   90.00
_cell.angle_gamma   90.00
#
_symmetry.space_group_name_H-M   'P 1'
#
loop_
_entity.id
_entity.type
_entity.pdbx_description
1 polymer ?
#
loop_
_entity_poly.entity_id
_entity_poly.type
_entity_poly.pdbx_seq_one_letter_code
_entity_poly.pdbx_strand_id
1 'polypeptide(L)' 'VREIQRALGIRVDGVYGSRTINAVRHFQRRNGLRVDGVVGYQTRRALGI' A
#
# COMPACT_ATOMS: atom_id res chain seq x y z
N VAL A 1 -2.82 -9.32 0.23
CA VAL A 1 -3.67 -8.10 0.32
C VAL A 1 -3.99 -7.71 1.76
N ARG A 2 -4.52 -8.62 2.60
CA ARG A 2 -4.87 -8.28 4.00
C ARG A 2 -3.70 -7.67 4.80
N GLU A 3 -2.50 -8.20 4.61
CA GLU A 3 -1.27 -7.68 5.22
C GLU A 3 -0.95 -6.23 4.78
N ILE A 4 -1.05 -5.93 3.49
CA ILE A 4 -0.89 -4.57 2.95
C ILE A 4 -1.89 -3.63 3.62
N GLN A 5 -3.16 -4.04 3.74
CA GLN A 5 -4.20 -3.23 4.37
C GLN A 5 -3.93 -2.98 5.86
N ARG A 6 -3.40 -3.98 6.58
CA ARG A 6 -2.94 -3.84 7.96
C ARG A 6 -1.78 -2.85 8.06
N ALA A 7 -0.76 -3.01 7.22
CA ALA A 7 0.42 -2.14 7.20
C ALA A 7 0.06 -0.68 6.84
N LEU A 8 -0.95 -0.49 5.97
CA LEU A 8 -1.46 0.84 5.60
C LEU A 8 -2.43 1.44 6.63
N GLY A 9 -2.80 0.70 7.68
CA GLY A 9 -3.75 1.16 8.70
C GLY A 9 -5.17 1.40 8.16
N ILE A 10 -5.59 0.66 7.14
CA ILE A 10 -6.94 0.75 6.55
C ILE A 10 -7.79 -0.49 6.88
N ARG A 11 -9.11 -0.39 6.65
CA ARG A 11 -10.03 -1.53 6.83
C ARG A 11 -9.52 -2.74 6.02
N VAL A 12 -9.42 -3.87 6.71
CA VAL A 12 -8.97 -5.13 6.13
C VAL A 12 -10.19 -5.90 5.62
N ASP A 13 -10.41 -5.83 4.31
CA ASP A 13 -11.44 -6.63 3.61
C ASP A 13 -10.80 -7.72 2.72
N GLY A 14 -9.49 -7.69 2.52
CA GLY A 14 -8.75 -8.61 1.66
C GLY A 14 -8.84 -8.31 0.17
N VAL A 15 -9.47 -7.19 -0.22
CA VAL A 15 -9.69 -6.81 -1.62
C VAL A 15 -8.74 -5.69 -2.03
N TYR A 16 -8.02 -5.89 -3.14
CA TYR A 16 -7.16 -4.86 -3.71
C TYR A 16 -7.96 -3.92 -4.62
N GLY A 17 -8.94 -3.24 -4.03
CA GLY A 17 -9.80 -2.29 -4.74
C GLY A 17 -9.27 -0.86 -4.74
N SER A 18 -10.10 0.07 -5.22
CA SER A 18 -9.79 1.51 -5.29
C SER A 18 -9.31 2.09 -3.96
N ARG A 19 -9.90 1.67 -2.84
CA ARG A 19 -9.47 2.07 -1.48
C ARG A 19 -8.02 1.69 -1.20
N THR A 20 -7.65 0.44 -1.49
CA THR A 20 -6.29 -0.08 -1.26
C THR A 20 -5.30 0.62 -2.20
N ILE A 21 -5.65 0.79 -3.49
CA ILE A 21 -4.83 1.49 -4.48
C ILE A 21 -4.55 2.93 -4.04
N ASN A 22 -5.58 3.67 -3.59
CA ASN A 22 -5.42 5.05 -3.15
C ASN A 22 -4.55 5.15 -1.90
N ALA A 23 -4.71 4.22 -0.94
CA ALA A 23 -3.86 4.16 0.24
C ALA A 23 -2.39 3.86 -0.12
N VAL A 24 -2.14 2.94 -1.06
CA VAL A 24 -0.80 2.63 -1.56
C VAL A 24 -0.19 3.85 -2.26
N ARG A 25 -0.93 4.53 -3.13
CA ARG A 25 -0.43 5.75 -3.81
C ARG A 25 -0.08 6.84 -2.82
N HIS A 26 -0.91 7.05 -1.80
CA HIS A 26 -0.64 8.03 -0.74
C HIS A 26 0.60 7.66 0.06
N PHE A 27 0.74 6.38 0.42
CA PHE A 27 1.93 5.87 1.10
C PHE A 27 3.20 6.04 0.25
N GLN A 28 3.16 5.65 -1.02
CA GLN A 28 4.26 5.80 -1.96
C GLN A 28 4.69 7.28 -2.08
N ARG A 29 3.73 8.19 -2.23
CA ARG A 29 4.00 9.64 -2.30
C ARG A 29 4.68 10.15 -1.04
N ARG A 30 4.24 9.72 0.16
CA ARG A 30 4.84 10.14 1.44
C ARG A 30 6.24 9.58 1.66
N ASN A 31 6.58 8.46 1.04
CA ASN A 31 7.88 7.79 1.20
C ASN A 31 8.83 8.01 0.00
N GLY A 32 8.51 8.92 -0.92
CA GLY A 32 9.34 9.20 -2.10
C GLY A 32 9.48 8.02 -3.06
N LEU A 33 8.49 7.11 -3.10
CA LEU A 33 8.46 5.97 -4.02
C LEU A 33 7.73 6.32 -5.31
N ARG A 34 7.94 5.52 -6.36
CA ARG A 34 7.13 5.60 -7.58
C ARG A 34 5.65 5.42 -7.24
N VAL A 35 4.81 6.39 -7.62
CA VAL A 35 3.38 6.43 -7.28
C VAL A 35 2.56 5.72 -8.35
N ASP A 36 2.63 4.39 -8.38
CA ASP A 36 1.87 3.55 -9.33
C ASP A 36 0.66 2.86 -8.69
N GLY A 37 0.56 2.86 -7.36
CA GLY A 37 -0.47 2.15 -6.63
C GLY A 37 -0.26 0.63 -6.59
N VAL A 38 0.95 0.15 -6.91
CA VAL A 38 1.34 -1.25 -6.92
C VAL A 38 2.32 -1.53 -5.78
N VAL A 39 2.03 -2.54 -4.96
CA VAL A 39 2.93 -2.96 -3.89
C VAL A 39 4.03 -3.89 -4.43
N GLY A 40 5.04 -3.28 -5.06
CA GLY A 40 6.29 -3.94 -5.47
C GLY A 40 7.36 -4.00 -4.35
N TYR A 41 8.55 -4.50 -4.66
CA TYR A 41 9.65 -4.72 -3.70
C TYR A 41 9.96 -3.48 -2.83
N GLN A 42 10.13 -2.31 -3.46
CA GLN A 42 10.43 -1.07 -2.74
C GLN A 42 9.29 -0.65 -1.80
N THR A 43 8.03 -0.86 -2.22
CA THR A 43 6.87 -0.53 -1.40
C THR A 43 6.74 -1.49 -0.22
N ARG A 44 6.97 -2.80 -0.43
CA ARG A 44 6.99 -3.82 0.64
C ARG A 44 8.06 -3.52 1.69
N ARG A 45 9.29 -3.26 1.23
CA ARG A 45 10.41 -2.87 2.11
C ARG A 45 10.09 -1.62 2.94
N ALA A 46 9.43 -0.63 2.35
CA ALA A 46 9.02 0.57 3.09
C ALA A 46 7.84 0.31 4.06
N LEU A 47 6.96 -0.64 3.76
CA LEU A 47 5.88 -1.08 4.64
C LEU A 47 6.35 -2.00 5.77
N GLY A 48 7.56 -2.58 5.65
CA GLY A 48 8.10 -3.54 6.61
C GLY A 48 7.46 -4.93 6.51
N ILE A 49 7.03 -5.32 5.30
CA ILE A 49 6.42 -6.62 4.98
C ILE A 49 7.16 -7.33 3.83
#